data_AF-A0AAW1Y334-F1
#
_entry.id   AF-A0AAW1Y334-F1
#
_cell.length_a   1.000
_cell.length_b   1.000
_cell.length_c   1.000
_cell.angle_alpha   90.00
_cell.angle_beta   90.00
_cell.angle_gamma   90.00
#
_symmetry.space_group_name_H-M   'P 1'
#
loop_
_entity.id
_entity.type
_entity.pdbx_description
1 polymer ?
#
loop_
_entity_poly.entity_id
_entity_poly.type
_entity_poly.pdbx_seq_one_letter_code
_entity_poly.pdbx_strand_id
1 'polypeptide(L)'
;MKGRQILDAVLIANEVVEDVRKKKDEGLVFKIDFEKAYDHVEWAFLDDVLGKKGFGFGWRRWIMGCLSSANFSILINGRPRGKFMASRGLRQGDPLSPFLFTIVVDVLSRLMEKAQELELIKGLVVGRESIEISHLAIRR
;
A
#
# COMPACT_ATOMS: atom_id res chain seq x y z
N MET A 1 -4.27 -4.12 -12.44
CA MET A 1 -5.55 -3.68 -13.06
C MET A 1 -5.20 -3.01 -14.37
N LYS A 2 -5.75 -3.50 -15.48
CA LYS A 2 -5.55 -2.91 -16.81
C LYS A 2 -6.32 -1.58 -16.87
N GLY A 3 -5.68 -0.49 -17.29
CA GLY A 3 -6.37 0.74 -17.70
C GLY A 3 -6.44 1.91 -16.71
N ARG A 4 -5.81 1.85 -15.53
CA ARG A 4 -5.59 3.06 -14.70
C ARG A 4 -4.12 3.46 -14.75
N GLN A 5 -3.84 4.64 -15.29
CA GLN A 5 -2.50 5.21 -15.36
C GLN A 5 -2.24 6.11 -14.15
N ILE A 6 -0.97 6.30 -13.81
CA ILE A 6 -0.57 7.20 -12.72
C ILE A 6 -1.09 8.64 -12.93
N LEU A 7 -1.23 9.03 -14.20
CA LEU A 7 -1.73 10.34 -14.60
C LEU A 7 -3.20 10.54 -14.21
N ASP A 8 -4.00 9.47 -14.18
CA ASP A 8 -5.42 9.58 -13.80
C ASP A 8 -5.56 10.02 -12.33
N ALA A 9 -4.77 9.41 -11.44
CA ALA A 9 -4.81 9.76 -10.02
C ALA A 9 -4.29 11.17 -9.76
N VAL A 10 -3.28 11.63 -10.53
CA VAL A 10 -2.76 13.00 -10.45
C VAL A 10 -3.79 14.00 -10.98
N LEU A 11 -4.47 13.68 -12.09
CA LEU A 11 -5.51 14.52 -12.66
C LEU A 11 -6.68 14.68 -11.67
N ILE A 12 -7.18 13.57 -11.13
CA ILE A 12 -8.26 13.59 -10.13
C ILE A 12 -7.86 14.43 -8.92
N ALA A 13 -6.64 14.26 -8.40
CA ALA A 13 -6.17 15.05 -7.27
C ALA A 13 -6.12 16.56 -7.59
N ASN A 14 -5.67 16.94 -8.78
CA ASN A 14 -5.65 18.34 -9.21
C ASN A 14 -7.06 18.92 -9.34
N GLU A 15 -7.99 18.17 -9.93
CA GLU A 15 -9.40 18.59 -10.07
C GLU A 15 -10.07 18.76 -8.71
N VAL A 16 -9.83 17.86 -7.75
CA VAL A 16 -10.31 17.97 -6.36
C VAL A 16 -9.84 19.28 -5.72
N VAL A 17 -8.54 19.56 -5.79
CA VAL A 17 -7.96 20.77 -5.18
C VAL A 17 -8.52 22.03 -5.85
N GLU A 18 -8.67 22.01 -7.17
CA GLU A 18 -9.21 23.15 -7.91
C GLU A 18 -10.69 23.40 -7.59
N ASP A 19 -11.50 22.36 -7.46
CA ASP A 19 -12.94 22.46 -7.16
C ASP A 19 -13.18 22.99 -5.74
N VAL A 20 -12.47 22.45 -4.74
CA VAL A 20 -12.52 22.96 -3.35
C VAL A 20 -12.14 24.43 -3.30
N ARG A 21 -11.07 24.83 -4.02
CA ARG A 21 -10.64 26.23 -4.11
C ARG A 21 -11.70 27.13 -4.76
N LYS A 22 -12.37 26.67 -5.82
CA LYS A 22 -13.44 27.42 -6.52
C LYS A 22 -14.67 27.60 -5.63
N LYS A 23 -15.04 26.57 -4.87
CA LYS A 23 -16.15 26.60 -3.91
C LYS A 23 -15.84 27.42 -2.65
N LYS A 24 -14.55 27.68 -2.39
CA LYS A 24 -14.05 28.26 -1.14
C LYS A 24 -14.37 27.39 0.08
N ASP A 25 -14.40 26.09 -0.14
CA ASP A 25 -14.58 25.10 0.91
C ASP A 25 -13.23 24.84 1.61
N GLU A 26 -13.31 24.34 2.85
CA GLU A 26 -12.15 23.88 3.60
C GLU A 26 -11.92 22.38 3.36
N GLY A 27 -10.66 21.99 3.26
CA GLY A 27 -10.29 20.59 3.05
C GLY A 27 -8.86 20.31 3.49
N LEU A 28 -8.59 19.07 3.90
CA LEU A 28 -7.26 18.62 4.29
C LEU A 28 -6.77 17.55 3.33
N VAL A 29 -5.56 17.72 2.80
CA VAL A 29 -4.87 16.70 2.01
C VAL A 29 -3.77 16.08 2.87
N PHE A 30 -3.89 14.79 3.14
CA PHE A 30 -2.87 14.01 3.83
C PHE A 30 -2.12 13.11 2.85
N LYS A 31 -0.82 13.35 2.68
CA LYS A 31 0.04 12.53 1.83
C LYS A 31 0.83 11.54 2.69
N ILE A 32 0.54 10.25 2.49
CA ILE A 32 1.29 9.15 3.09
C ILE A 32 2.28 8.62 2.05
N ASP A 33 3.55 8.55 2.42
CA ASP A 33 4.58 7.87 1.65
C ASP A 33 5.20 6.77 2.51
N PHE A 34 5.35 5.58 1.94
CA PHE A 34 5.91 4.44 2.66
C PHE A 34 7.41 4.38 2.41
N GLU A 35 8.19 4.95 3.33
CA GLU A 35 9.65 4.85 3.28
C GLU A 35 10.07 3.38 3.30
N LYS A 36 10.82 2.94 2.29
CA LYS A 36 11.29 1.56 2.14
C LYS A 36 10.15 0.55 2.39
N ALA A 37 9.02 0.78 1.73
CA ALA A 37 7.77 0.08 1.98
C ALA A 37 7.91 -1.45 1.99
N TYR A 38 8.74 -1.98 1.09
CA TYR A 38 9.02 -3.41 1.00
C TYR A 38 9.75 -3.93 2.24
N ASP A 39 10.72 -3.19 2.78
CA ASP A 39 11.61 -3.67 3.85
C ASP A 39 10.90 -3.76 5.22
N HIS A 40 9.75 -3.11 5.37
CA HIS A 40 9.04 -2.96 6.65
C HIS A 40 7.78 -3.82 6.78
N VAL A 41 7.41 -4.59 5.76
CA VAL A 41 6.22 -5.47 5.83
C VAL A 41 6.42 -6.57 6.86
N GLU A 42 5.60 -6.57 7.91
CA GLU A 42 5.67 -7.63 8.91
C GLU A 42 4.98 -8.91 8.42
N TRP A 43 5.68 -10.04 8.52
CA TRP A 43 5.22 -11.30 7.93
C TRP A 43 4.04 -11.90 8.67
N ALA A 44 3.98 -11.80 10.00
CA ALA A 44 2.81 -12.26 10.76
C ALA A 44 1.55 -11.49 10.33
N PHE A 45 1.67 -10.17 10.17
CA PHE A 45 0.59 -9.34 9.66
C PHE A 45 0.19 -9.74 8.23
N LEU A 46 1.16 -9.97 7.34
CA LEU A 46 0.87 -10.43 5.97
C LEU A 46 0.13 -11.77 5.96
N ASP A 47 0.55 -12.74 6.77
CA ASP A 47 -0.11 -14.05 6.88
C ASP A 47 -1.56 -13.92 7.35
N ASP A 48 -1.81 -13.09 8.36
CA ASP A 48 -3.15 -12.78 8.86
C ASP A 48 -4.05 -12.17 7.78
N VAL A 49 -3.53 -11.20 7.02
CA VAL A 49 -4.26 -10.55 5.92
C VAL A 49 -4.58 -11.55 4.82
N LEU A 50 -3.62 -12.40 4.45
CA LEU A 50 -3.83 -13.47 3.48
C LEU A 50 -4.90 -14.46 3.96
N GLY A 51 -4.88 -14.84 5.23
CA GLY A 51 -5.91 -15.68 5.84
C GLY A 51 -7.30 -15.04 5.74
N LYS A 52 -7.42 -13.77 6.12
CA LYS A 52 -8.68 -13.00 6.04
C LYS A 52 -9.18 -12.80 4.60
N LYS A 53 -8.28 -12.79 3.61
CA LYS A 53 -8.62 -12.73 2.18
C LYS A 53 -8.96 -14.10 1.57
N GLY A 54 -8.95 -15.18 2.36
CA GLY A 54 -9.34 -16.52 1.91
C GLY A 54 -8.22 -17.32 1.25
N PHE A 55 -6.96 -16.91 1.36
CA PHE A 55 -5.85 -17.71 0.86
C PHE A 55 -5.67 -18.97 1.71
N GLY A 56 -5.66 -20.13 1.04
CA GLY A 56 -5.54 -21.43 1.70
C GLY A 56 -4.21 -21.59 2.45
N PHE A 57 -4.23 -22.41 3.51
CA PHE A 57 -3.06 -22.64 4.37
C PHE A 57 -1.81 -23.08 3.60
N GLY A 58 -1.95 -23.96 2.60
CA GLY A 58 -0.82 -24.41 1.78
C GLY A 58 -0.14 -23.26 1.02
N TRP A 59 -0.93 -22.36 0.43
CA TRP A 59 -0.40 -21.21 -0.30
C TRP A 59 0.28 -20.22 0.64
N ARG A 60 -0.34 -19.93 1.79
CA ARG A 60 0.25 -19.08 2.83
C ARG A 60 1.58 -19.64 3.34
N ARG A 61 1.65 -20.94 3.61
CA ARG A 61 2.89 -21.62 4.01
C ARG A 61 3.98 -21.50 2.95
N TRP A 62 3.66 -21.58 1.66
CA TRP A 62 4.65 -21.36 0.60
C TRP A 62 5.17 -19.92 0.59
N ILE A 63 4.30 -18.93 0.71
CA ILE A 63 4.72 -17.52 0.83
C ILE A 63 5.64 -17.32 2.02
N MET A 64 5.27 -17.81 3.20
CA MET A 64 6.09 -17.70 4.41
C MET A 64 7.45 -18.41 4.25
N GLY A 65 7.48 -19.54 3.55
CA GLY A 65 8.73 -20.24 3.19
C GLY A 65 9.62 -19.41 2.27
N CYS A 66 9.05 -18.81 1.22
CA CYS A 66 9.78 -17.90 0.32
C CYS A 66 10.39 -16.72 1.08
N LEU A 67 9.60 -16.07 1.94
CA LEU A 67 10.03 -14.89 2.68
C LEU A 67 11.12 -15.21 3.71
N SER A 68 10.94 -16.27 4.51
CA SER A 68 11.88 -16.67 5.56
C SER A 68 13.17 -17.32 5.06
N SER A 69 13.21 -17.79 3.81
CA SER A 69 14.42 -18.35 3.20
C SER A 69 15.49 -17.31 2.86
N ALA A 70 15.15 -16.01 2.90
CA ALA A 70 16.03 -14.92 2.52
C ALA A 70 17.17 -14.72 3.53
N ASN A 71 18.41 -14.86 3.02
CA ASN A 71 19.64 -14.62 3.77
C ASN A 71 20.36 -13.40 3.19
N PHE A 72 20.82 -12.53 4.08
CA PHE A 72 21.56 -11.31 3.73
C PHE A 72 22.99 -11.36 4.25
N SER A 73 23.87 -10.67 3.53
CA SER A 73 25.26 -10.42 3.94
C SER A 73 25.60 -8.97 3.69
N ILE A 74 26.46 -8.39 4.53
CA ILE A 74 26.95 -7.02 4.33
C ILE A 74 28.18 -7.08 3.44
N LEU A 75 28.22 -6.29 2.37
CA LEU A 75 29.40 -6.16 1.52
C LEU A 75 30.36 -5.15 2.15
N ILE A 76 31.54 -5.61 2.58
CA ILE A 76 32.63 -4.75 3.06
C ILE A 76 33.77 -4.83 2.04
N ASN A 77 34.08 -3.72 1.39
CA ASN A 77 35.07 -3.66 0.30
C ASN A 77 34.79 -4.69 -0.81
N GLY A 78 33.51 -4.84 -1.18
CA GLY A 78 33.07 -5.79 -2.21
C GLY A 78 33.07 -7.27 -1.79
N ARG A 79 33.42 -7.58 -0.53
CA ARG A 79 33.43 -8.95 -0.01
C ARG A 79 32.28 -9.16 0.98
N PRO A 80 31.46 -10.22 0.83
CA PRO A 80 30.38 -10.50 1.76
C PRO A 80 30.94 -10.87 3.14
N ARG A 81 30.39 -10.25 4.19
CA ARG A 81 30.73 -10.45 5.59
C ARG A 81 29.45 -10.57 6.41
N GLY A 82 29.44 -11.56 7.31
CA GLY A 82 28.27 -11.90 8.12
C GLY A 82 27.14 -12.53 7.31
N LYS A 83 26.31 -13.33 7.97
CA LYS A 83 25.03 -13.79 7.44
C LYS A 83 23.97 -13.48 8.48
N PHE A 84 22.88 -12.87 8.06
CA PHE A 84 21.72 -12.66 8.89
C PHE A 84 20.46 -12.98 8.09
N MET A 85 19.47 -13.52 8.78
CA MET A 85 18.19 -13.86 8.18
C MET A 85 17.28 -12.63 8.19
N ALA A 86 16.43 -12.53 7.17
CA ALA A 86 15.31 -11.61 7.19
C ALA A 86 14.35 -12.00 8.34
N SER A 87 13.86 -11.02 9.08
CA SER A 87 12.75 -11.21 10.03
C SER A 87 11.45 -10.55 9.57
N ARG A 88 11.54 -9.67 8.57
CA ARG A 88 10.44 -8.93 7.96
C ARG A 88 10.84 -8.48 6.56
N GLY A 89 9.87 -7.93 5.84
CA GLY A 89 10.04 -7.29 4.56
C GLY A 89 9.84 -8.23 3.37
N LEU A 90 9.61 -7.61 2.21
CA LEU A 90 9.43 -8.25 0.92
C LEU A 90 10.69 -8.03 0.08
N ARG A 91 11.09 -9.05 -0.67
CA ARG A 91 12.33 -8.96 -1.46
C ARG A 91 12.13 -8.09 -2.69
N GLN A 92 12.89 -7.01 -2.81
CA GLN A 92 12.88 -6.21 -4.05
C GLN A 92 13.42 -7.04 -5.22
N GLY A 93 12.77 -6.92 -6.39
CA GLY A 93 13.08 -7.73 -7.56
C GLY A 93 12.46 -9.13 -7.57
N ASP A 94 11.81 -9.56 -6.48
CA ASP A 94 10.95 -10.75 -6.50
C ASP A 94 9.62 -10.44 -7.20
N PRO A 95 9.21 -11.21 -8.22
CA PRO A 95 7.96 -10.97 -8.94
C PRO A 95 6.70 -11.06 -8.05
N LEU A 96 6.75 -11.71 -6.89
CA LEU A 96 5.61 -11.79 -5.96
C LEU A 96 5.49 -10.56 -5.05
N SER A 97 6.59 -9.86 -4.79
CA SER A 97 6.61 -8.74 -3.84
C SER A 97 5.60 -7.62 -4.17
N PRO A 98 5.43 -7.17 -5.44
CA PRO A 98 4.44 -6.14 -5.76
C PRO A 98 2.99 -6.57 -5.47
N PHE A 99 2.68 -7.85 -5.67
CA PHE A 99 1.36 -8.41 -5.38
C PHE A 99 1.10 -8.48 -3.88
N LEU A 100 2.06 -9.00 -3.11
CA LEU A 100 1.96 -9.07 -1.65
C LEU A 100 1.86 -7.67 -1.04
N PHE A 101 2.63 -6.70 -1.56
CA PHE A 101 2.54 -5.33 -1.12
C PHE A 101 1.18 -4.68 -1.44
N THR A 102 0.61 -4.98 -2.60
CA THR A 102 -0.75 -4.53 -2.96
C THR A 102 -1.79 -5.04 -1.96
N ILE A 103 -1.66 -6.29 -1.51
CA ILE A 103 -2.55 -6.87 -0.50
C ILE A 103 -2.42 -6.14 0.85
N VAL A 104 -1.20 -5.79 1.24
CA VAL A 104 -0.93 -5.01 2.46
C VAL A 104 -1.57 -3.63 2.39
N VAL A 105 -1.36 -2.89 1.30
CA VAL A 105 -1.90 -1.54 1.13
C VAL A 105 -3.44 -1.53 1.01
N ASP A 106 -4.05 -2.59 0.48
CA ASP A 106 -5.51 -2.75 0.44
C ASP A 106 -6.13 -2.69 1.85
N VAL A 107 -5.40 -3.13 2.88
CA VAL A 107 -5.85 -2.99 4.28
C VAL A 107 -5.99 -1.52 4.66
N LEU A 108 -5.06 -0.65 4.25
CA LEU A 108 -5.17 0.78 4.52
C LEU A 108 -6.40 1.38 3.83
N SER A 109 -6.65 1.05 2.56
CA SER A 109 -7.87 1.48 1.86
C SER A 109 -9.14 1.08 2.61
N ARG A 110 -9.22 -0.16 3.08
CA ARG A 110 -10.36 -0.65 3.88
C ARG A 110 -10.49 0.05 5.23
N LEU A 111 -9.38 0.41 5.87
CA LEU A 111 -9.40 1.19 7.10
C LEU A 111 -9.93 2.61 6.87
N MET A 112 -9.58 3.23 5.73
CA MET A 112 -10.12 4.53 5.34
C MET A 112 -11.62 4.46 5.04
N GLU A 113 -12.07 3.44 4.31
CA GLU A 113 -13.50 3.17 4.08
C GLU A 113 -14.22 2.98 5.43
N LYS A 114 -13.64 2.19 6.34
CA LYS A 114 -14.24 1.98 7.66
C LYS A 114 -14.30 3.26 8.49
N ALA A 115 -13.28 4.12 8.40
CA ALA A 115 -13.28 5.40 9.08
C ALA A 115 -14.36 6.35 8.53
N GLN A 116 -14.66 6.29 7.23
CA GLN A 116 -15.80 7.01 6.65
C GLN A 116 -17.14 6.47 7.14
N GLU A 117 -17.33 5.14 7.15
CA GLU A 117 -18.56 4.51 7.66
C GLU A 117 -18.84 4.89 9.12
N LEU A 118 -17.78 5.06 9.92
CA LEU A 118 -17.86 5.48 11.33
C LEU A 118 -17.92 7.00 11.50
N GLU A 119 -18.04 7.76 10.41
CA GLU A 119 -18.07 9.23 10.38
C GLU A 119 -16.86 9.91 11.02
N LEU A 120 -15.73 9.19 11.17
CA LEU A 120 -14.47 9.73 11.70
C LEU A 120 -13.77 10.65 10.70
N ILE A 121 -14.00 10.39 9.41
CA ILE A 121 -13.52 11.21 8.29
C ILE A 121 -14.66 11.40 7.29
N LYS A 122 -14.67 12.52 6.58
CA LYS A 122 -15.58 12.79 5.46
C LYS A 122 -14.75 13.05 4.22
N GLY A 123 -15.16 12.51 3.08
CA GLY A 123 -14.51 12.79 1.82
C GLY A 123 -14.87 14.18 1.29
N LEU A 124 -14.09 14.64 0.32
CA LEU A 124 -14.38 15.86 -0.42
C LEU A 124 -15.33 15.55 -1.57
N VAL A 125 -16.43 16.31 -1.67
CA VAL A 125 -17.43 16.13 -2.73
C VAL A 125 -17.05 17.01 -3.93
N VAL A 126 -16.75 16.36 -5.05
CA VAL A 126 -16.14 17.01 -6.22
C VAL A 126 -16.99 16.82 -7.47
N GLY A 127 -16.99 17.85 -8.31
CA GLY A 127 -17.63 17.82 -9.62
C GLY A 127 -19.15 17.93 -9.58
N ARG A 128 -19.76 17.90 -10.78
CA ARG A 128 -21.22 18.07 -10.94
C ARG A 128 -22.03 16.85 -10.48
N GLU A 129 -21.45 15.66 -10.59
CA GLU A 129 -22.05 14.40 -10.16
C GLU A 129 -21.89 14.15 -8.65
N SER A 130 -21.29 15.10 -7.90
CA SER A 130 -21.10 15.02 -6.45
C SER A 130 -20.40 13.73 -6.01
N ILE A 131 -19.29 13.41 -6.68
CA ILE A 131 -18.49 12.24 -6.32
C ILE A 131 -17.71 12.54 -5.04
N GLU A 132 -17.91 11.73 -4.01
CA GLU A 132 -17.16 11.84 -2.76
C GLU A 132 -15.81 11.13 -2.88
N ILE A 133 -14.72 11.85 -2.61
CA ILE A 133 -13.35 11.34 -2.65
C ILE A 133 -12.74 11.46 -1.25
N SER A 134 -12.48 10.32 -0.61
CA SER A 134 -11.82 10.26 0.71
C SER A 134 -10.35 9.88 0.63
N HIS A 135 -9.97 9.04 -0.32
CA HIS A 135 -8.61 8.58 -0.48
C HIS A 135 -8.28 8.28 -1.95
N LEU A 136 -7.04 8.57 -2.33
CA LEU A 136 -6.48 8.28 -3.65
C LEU A 136 -5.20 7.47 -3.47
N ALA A 137 -5.13 6.31 -4.12
CA ALA A 137 -3.94 5.46 -4.10
C ALA A 137 -3.14 5.66 -5.40
N ILE A 138 -1.99 6.31 -5.30
CA ILE A 138 -1.04 6.43 -6.41
C ILE A 138 -0.08 5.25 -6.32
N ARG A 139 -0.04 4.41 -7.36
CA ARG A 139 0.90 3.29 -7.46
C ARG A 139 1.92 3.62 -8.55
N ARG A 140 3.21 3.51 -8.22
CA ARG A 140 4.32 3.59 -9.19
C ARG A 140 4.54 2.25 -9.87
#